data_AF-A0A6G0Y873-F1
#
_entry.id   AF-A0A6G0Y873-F1
#
_cell.length_a   1.000
_cell.length_b   1.000
_cell.length_c   1.000
_cell.angle_alpha   90.00
_cell.angle_beta   90.00
_cell.angle_gamma   90.00
#
_symmetry.space_group_name_H-M   'P 1'
#
loop_
_entity.id
_entity.type
_entity.pdbx_description
1 polymer ?
#
loop_
_entity_poly.entity_id
_entity_poly.type
_entity_poly.pdbx_seq_one_letter_code
_entity_poly.pdbx_strand_id
1 'polypeptide(L)'
;SAKRPPVEETASFLQSLLASHGPNYLEKLFGSKARDALEPLGGVEKVAITLSESQTIEDFGAALHLMRSDLEHLRSVFIAVENGDIGMLKSLGIKDSELGDVKFFLEKLVNTGFLD
;
A
#
# COMPACT_ATOMS: atom_id res chain seq x y z
N SER A 1 -2.85 13.18 -16.72
CA SER A 1 -2.56 12.53 -15.43
C SER A 1 -3.11 11.12 -15.46
N ALA A 2 -2.44 10.16 -14.81
CA ALA A 2 -3.03 8.85 -14.62
C ALA A 2 -4.22 8.97 -13.66
N LYS A 3 -5.22 8.11 -13.84
CA LYS A 3 -6.37 8.03 -12.92
C LYS A 3 -6.04 7.02 -11.82
N ARG A 4 -6.44 7.33 -10.59
CA ARG A 4 -6.29 6.39 -9.47
C ARG A 4 -7.03 5.08 -9.72
N PRO A 5 -6.49 3.92 -9.29
CA PRO A 5 -7.22 2.66 -9.41
C PRO A 5 -8.60 2.75 -8.75
N PRO A 6 -9.66 2.16 -9.34
CA PRO A 6 -10.97 2.07 -8.70
C PRO A 6 -10.91 1.33 -7.36
N VAL A 7 -11.86 1.61 -6.48
CA VAL A 7 -11.98 0.94 -5.16
C VAL A 7 -12.03 -0.58 -5.29
N GLU A 8 -12.83 -1.10 -6.22
CA GLU A 8 -12.99 -2.53 -6.45
C GLU A 8 -11.68 -3.21 -6.89
N GLU A 9 -10.91 -2.54 -7.75
CA GLU A 9 -9.60 -3.03 -8.20
C GLU A 9 -8.61 -3.04 -7.04
N THR A 10 -8.55 -1.95 -6.27
CA THR A 10 -7.71 -1.82 -5.08
C THR A 10 -8.05 -2.88 -4.03
N ALA A 11 -9.34 -3.07 -3.72
CA ALA A 11 -9.79 -4.06 -2.75
C ALA A 11 -9.46 -5.48 -3.20
N SER A 12 -9.71 -5.81 -4.47
CA SER A 12 -9.40 -7.13 -5.04
C SER A 12 -7.90 -7.43 -4.96
N PHE A 13 -7.06 -6.44 -5.25
CA PHE A 13 -5.62 -6.58 -5.13
C PHE A 13 -5.18 -6.86 -3.69
N LEU A 14 -5.62 -6.04 -2.71
CA LEU A 14 -5.29 -6.24 -1.31
C LEU A 14 -5.79 -7.60 -0.78
N GLN A 15 -7.00 -8.02 -1.18
CA GLN A 15 -7.56 -9.32 -0.84
C GLN A 15 -6.72 -10.47 -1.42
N SER A 16 -6.25 -10.35 -2.67
CA SER A 16 -5.40 -11.37 -3.28
C SER A 16 -4.09 -11.55 -2.52
N LEU A 17 -3.45 -10.46 -2.08
CA LEU A 17 -2.23 -10.54 -1.28
C LEU A 17 -2.47 -11.24 0.06
N LEU A 18 -3.57 -10.91 0.75
CA LEU A 18 -3.93 -11.55 2.01
C LEU A 18 -4.27 -13.05 1.82
N ALA A 19 -4.99 -13.39 0.76
CA ALA A 19 -5.34 -14.77 0.43
C ALA A 19 -4.11 -15.62 0.09
N SER A 20 -3.15 -15.06 -0.63
CA SER A 20 -1.94 -15.77 -1.07
C SER A 20 -0.84 -15.84 -0.02
N HIS A 21 -0.75 -14.85 0.88
CA HIS A 21 0.40 -14.70 1.77
C HIS A 21 0.06 -14.63 3.27
N GLY A 22 -1.23 -14.65 3.61
CA GLY A 22 -1.73 -14.66 4.98
C GLY A 22 -2.10 -13.27 5.51
N PRO A 23 -2.81 -13.24 6.66
CA PRO A 23 -3.48 -12.03 7.16
C PRO A 23 -2.51 -10.90 7.54
N ASN A 24 -1.24 -11.21 7.81
CA ASN A 24 -0.24 -10.21 8.22
C ASN A 24 0.60 -9.67 7.07
N TYR A 25 0.40 -10.13 5.84
CA TYR A 25 1.29 -9.77 4.72
C TYR A 25 1.40 -8.26 4.49
N LEU A 26 0.29 -7.53 4.63
CA LEU A 26 0.24 -6.09 4.38
C LEU A 26 0.97 -5.26 5.43
N GLU A 27 1.40 -5.84 6.56
CA GLU A 27 2.27 -5.17 7.54
C GLU A 27 3.60 -4.72 6.92
N LYS A 28 4.08 -5.44 5.89
CA LYS A 28 5.31 -5.10 5.15
C LYS A 28 5.21 -3.75 4.44
N LEU A 29 4.02 -3.40 3.96
CA LEU A 29 3.77 -2.19 3.19
C LEU A 29 3.30 -1.04 4.08
N PHE A 30 2.32 -1.31 4.96
CA PHE A 30 1.59 -0.29 5.72
C PHE A 30 2.02 -0.18 7.18
N GLY A 31 3.00 -0.97 7.62
CA GLY A 31 3.46 -0.99 9.01
C GLY A 31 2.59 -1.85 9.93
N SER A 32 2.91 -1.84 11.22
CA SER A 32 2.37 -2.79 12.21
C SER A 32 0.85 -2.75 12.40
N LYS A 33 0.19 -1.62 12.11
CA LYS A 33 -1.27 -1.49 12.16
C LYS A 33 -2.01 -2.28 11.08
N ALA A 34 -1.31 -2.70 10.02
CA ALA A 34 -1.91 -3.45 8.93
C ALA A 34 -1.96 -4.96 9.16
N ARG A 35 -1.53 -5.42 10.34
CA ARG A 35 -1.71 -6.80 10.80
C ARG A 35 -3.19 -7.18 10.84
N ASP A 36 -3.43 -8.48 10.89
CA ASP A 36 -4.76 -9.06 11.03
C ASP A 36 -5.72 -8.56 9.93
N ALA A 37 -5.26 -8.65 8.67
CA ALA A 37 -6.01 -8.29 7.48
C ALA A 37 -6.52 -6.83 7.47
N LEU A 38 -5.69 -5.90 7.95
CA LEU A 38 -6.01 -4.48 8.09
C LEU A 38 -7.14 -4.18 9.08
N GLU A 39 -7.57 -5.12 9.92
CA GLU A 39 -8.65 -4.91 10.89
C GLU A 39 -8.46 -3.63 11.74
N PRO A 40 -7.26 -3.33 12.29
CA PRO A 40 -7.03 -2.10 13.04
C PRO A 40 -7.19 -0.81 12.23
N LEU A 41 -7.14 -0.91 10.90
CA LEU A 41 -7.35 0.20 9.94
C LEU A 41 -8.78 0.21 9.37
N GLY A 42 -9.68 -0.63 9.89
CA GLY A 42 -11.06 -0.77 9.41
C GLY A 42 -11.26 -1.81 8.31
N GLY A 43 -10.27 -2.67 8.09
CA GLY A 43 -10.32 -3.76 7.10
C GLY A 43 -10.00 -3.33 5.67
N VAL A 44 -9.96 -4.31 4.78
CA VAL A 44 -9.53 -4.13 3.38
C VAL A 44 -10.36 -3.09 2.63
N GLU A 45 -11.69 -3.13 2.79
CA GLU A 45 -12.60 -2.22 2.07
C GLU A 45 -12.34 -0.76 2.46
N LYS A 46 -12.21 -0.48 3.77
CA LYS A 46 -11.92 0.87 4.25
C LYS A 46 -10.60 1.39 3.72
N VAL A 47 -9.56 0.57 3.74
CA VAL A 47 -8.23 0.95 3.21
C VAL A 47 -8.28 1.15 1.70
N ALA A 48 -9.00 0.31 0.96
CA ALA A 48 -9.12 0.42 -0.49
C ALA A 48 -9.86 1.70 -0.93
N ILE A 49 -10.96 2.04 -0.24
CA ILE A 49 -11.68 3.31 -0.42
C ILE A 49 -10.71 4.46 -0.16
N THR A 50 -10.03 4.44 0.99
CA THR A 50 -9.17 5.54 1.42
C THR A 50 -7.98 5.73 0.47
N LEU A 51 -7.35 4.66 -0.02
CA LEU A 51 -6.32 4.75 -1.05
C LEU A 51 -6.85 5.40 -2.34
N SER A 52 -8.04 5.00 -2.78
CA SER A 52 -8.61 5.40 -4.07
C SER A 52 -9.14 6.85 -4.05
N GLU A 53 -9.54 7.36 -2.89
CA GLU A 53 -10.17 8.68 -2.74
C GLU A 53 -9.25 9.76 -2.17
N SER A 54 -8.25 9.40 -1.36
CA SER A 54 -7.30 10.38 -0.80
C SER A 54 -6.53 11.06 -1.92
N GLN A 55 -6.26 12.36 -1.86
CA GLN A 55 -5.47 12.99 -2.91
C GLN A 55 -3.99 12.64 -2.76
N THR A 56 -3.48 12.81 -1.54
CA THR A 56 -2.07 12.62 -1.17
C THR A 56 -1.88 11.48 -0.18
N ILE A 57 -0.64 11.06 0.03
CA ILE A 57 -0.28 10.08 1.05
C ILE A 57 -0.51 10.65 2.46
N GLU A 58 -0.39 11.97 2.65
CA GLU A 58 -0.75 12.67 3.89
C GLU A 58 -2.25 12.56 4.17
N ASP A 59 -3.11 12.80 3.17
CA ASP A 59 -4.56 12.67 3.30
C ASP A 59 -4.94 11.22 3.68
N PHE A 60 -4.27 10.25 3.05
CA PHE A 60 -4.45 8.84 3.35
C PHE A 60 -4.06 8.52 4.79
N GLY A 61 -2.89 8.98 5.23
CA GLY A 61 -2.40 8.77 6.59
C GLY A 61 -3.32 9.41 7.64
N ALA A 62 -3.81 10.63 7.36
CA ALA A 62 -4.76 11.32 8.23
C ALA A 62 -6.10 10.59 8.32
N ALA A 63 -6.66 10.14 7.19
CA ALA A 63 -7.93 9.45 7.11
C ALA A 63 -7.95 8.08 7.81
N LEU A 64 -6.80 7.39 7.87
CA LEU A 64 -6.64 6.13 8.60
C LEU A 64 -6.03 6.30 10.01
N HIS A 65 -5.78 7.53 10.44
CA HIS A 65 -5.11 7.82 11.71
C HIS A 65 -3.80 7.02 11.90
N LEU A 66 -2.98 6.97 10.85
CA LEU A 66 -1.68 6.32 10.90
C LEU A 66 -0.76 7.03 11.90
N MET A 67 0.09 6.26 12.58
CA MET A 67 1.17 6.88 13.33
C MET A 67 2.16 7.49 12.36
N ARG A 68 2.85 8.55 12.79
CA ARG A 68 3.87 9.20 11.98
C ARG A 68 4.91 8.22 11.43
N SER A 69 5.36 7.27 12.25
CA SER A 69 6.31 6.23 11.84
C SER A 69 5.75 5.30 10.76
N ASP A 70 4.46 4.94 10.83
CA ASP A 70 3.82 4.09 9.82
C ASP A 70 3.65 4.86 8.50
N LEU A 71 3.31 6.14 8.56
CA LEU A 71 3.22 7.03 7.39
C LEU A 71 4.59 7.24 6.74
N GLU A 72 5.64 7.48 7.53
CA GLU A 72 7.02 7.62 7.05
C GLU A 72 7.52 6.31 6.42
N HIS A 73 7.21 5.16 7.02
CA HIS A 73 7.48 3.84 6.44
C HIS A 73 6.80 3.69 5.08
N LEU A 74 5.48 3.90 5.01
CA LEU A 74 4.71 3.78 3.78
C LEU A 74 5.24 4.72 2.69
N ARG A 75 5.57 5.97 3.04
CA ARG A 75 6.18 6.96 2.12
C ARG A 75 7.51 6.44 1.58
N SER A 76 8.36 5.83 2.42
CA SER A 76 9.63 5.25 1.97
C SER A 76 9.43 4.10 0.97
N VAL A 77 8.39 3.28 1.15
CA VAL A 77 8.03 2.20 0.21
C VAL A 77 7.64 2.77 -1.15
N PHE A 78 6.81 3.81 -1.18
CA PHE A 78 6.40 4.46 -2.42
C PHE A 78 7.57 5.17 -3.13
N ILE A 79 8.45 5.85 -2.38
CA ILE A 79 9.68 6.47 -2.95
C ILE A 79 10.62 5.40 -3.53
N ALA A 80 10.74 4.24 -2.89
CA ALA A 80 11.52 3.15 -3.43
C ALA A 80 10.95 2.67 -4.77
N VAL A 81 9.62 2.54 -4.88
CA VAL A 81 8.96 2.17 -6.13
C VAL A 81 9.15 3.22 -7.22
N GLU A 82 8.97 4.51 -6.88
CA GLU A 82 9.17 5.64 -7.79
C GLU A 82 10.60 5.66 -8.38
N ASN A 83 11.60 5.37 -7.55
CA ASN A 83 13.00 5.33 -7.95
C ASN A 83 13.43 3.98 -8.58
N GLY A 84 12.55 2.99 -8.66
CA GLY A 84 12.87 1.65 -9.14
C GLY A 84 13.78 0.84 -8.21
N ASP A 85 13.83 1.17 -6.91
CA ASP A 85 14.59 0.45 -5.89
C ASP A 85 13.88 -0.85 -5.46
N ILE A 86 14.10 -1.89 -6.25
CA ILE A 86 13.62 -3.25 -5.96
C ILE A 86 14.32 -3.85 -4.73
N GLY A 87 15.54 -3.39 -4.42
CA GLY A 87 16.30 -3.87 -3.27
C GLY A 87 15.57 -3.57 -1.96
N MET A 88 14.98 -2.38 -1.85
CA MET A 88 14.15 -2.02 -0.70
C MET A 88 12.94 -2.93 -0.54
N LEU A 89 12.18 -3.22 -1.60
CA LEU A 89 11.03 -4.14 -1.53
C LEU A 89 11.44 -5.55 -1.07
N LYS A 90 12.58 -6.06 -1.56
CA LYS A 90 13.14 -7.34 -1.10
C LYS A 90 13.50 -7.32 0.38
N SER A 91 14.04 -6.20 0.88
CA SER A 91 14.39 -6.04 2.30
C SER A 91 13.18 -6.10 3.23
N LEU A 92 11.99 -5.76 2.74
CA LEU A 92 10.71 -5.93 3.44
C LEU A 92 10.22 -7.39 3.47
N GLY A 93 10.98 -8.31 2.88
CA GLY A 93 10.60 -9.71 2.76
C GLY A 93 9.56 -9.98 1.68
N ILE A 94 9.43 -9.11 0.68
CA ILE A 94 8.66 -9.39 -0.54
C ILE A 94 9.48 -10.32 -1.42
N LYS A 95 8.90 -11.46 -1.80
CA LYS A 95 9.62 -12.50 -2.56
C LYS A 95 9.73 -12.13 -4.03
N ASP A 96 10.70 -12.69 -4.74
CA ASP A 96 10.88 -12.43 -6.18
C ASP A 96 9.61 -12.69 -7.01
N SER A 97 8.83 -13.71 -6.64
CA SER A 97 7.56 -14.06 -7.29
C SER A 97 6.44 -13.04 -7.06
N GLU A 98 6.58 -12.15 -6.07
CA GLU A 98 5.57 -11.17 -5.64
C GLU A 98 5.92 -9.76 -6.13
N LEU A 99 7.20 -9.50 -6.43
CA LEU A 99 7.71 -8.16 -6.72
C LEU A 99 7.01 -7.49 -7.90
N GLY A 100 6.74 -8.24 -8.98
CA GLY A 100 6.08 -7.71 -10.17
C GLY A 100 4.72 -7.09 -9.84
N ASP A 101 3.88 -7.86 -9.15
CA ASP A 101 2.52 -7.45 -8.82
C ASP A 101 2.49 -6.32 -7.79
N VAL A 102 3.31 -6.42 -6.73
CA VAL A 102 3.40 -5.39 -5.69
C VAL A 102 3.93 -4.08 -6.25
N LYS A 103 5.02 -4.13 -7.03
CA LYS A 103 5.57 -2.95 -7.69
C LYS A 103 4.53 -2.32 -8.62
N PHE A 104 3.93 -3.11 -9.50
CA PHE A 104 2.97 -2.61 -10.49
C PHE A 104 1.78 -1.90 -9.83
N PHE A 105 1.27 -2.46 -8.74
CA PHE A 105 0.18 -1.81 -7.99
C PHE A 105 0.62 -0.48 -7.36
N LEU A 106 1.77 -0.45 -6.69
CA LEU A 106 2.28 0.78 -6.07
C LEU A 106 2.60 1.86 -7.12
N GLU A 107 3.13 1.47 -8.27
CA GLU A 107 3.39 2.38 -9.41
C GLU A 107 2.11 3.05 -9.92
N LYS A 108 0.97 2.35 -9.92
CA LYS A 108 -0.32 2.96 -10.30
C LYS A 108 -0.70 4.13 -9.40
N LEU A 109 -0.41 4.05 -8.11
CA LEU A 109 -0.67 5.12 -7.16
C LEU A 109 0.34 6.27 -7.34
N VAL A 110 1.64 5.96 -7.43
CA VAL A 110 2.70 6.97 -7.67
C VAL A 110 2.39 7.81 -8.92
N ASN A 111 2.02 7.16 -10.02
CA ASN A 111 1.73 7.82 -11.29
C ASN A 111 0.51 8.79 -11.25
N THR A 112 -0.23 8.82 -10.15
CA THR A 112 -1.37 9.72 -9.93
C THR A 112 -1.02 10.95 -9.10
N GLY A 113 0.26 11.14 -8.73
CA GLY A 113 0.70 12.19 -7.82
C GLY A 113 0.41 11.87 -6.35
N PHE A 114 0.27 10.58 -6.00
CA PHE A 114 -0.09 10.19 -4.62
C PHE A 114 0.99 10.57 -3.60
N LEU A 115 2.25 10.69 -4.01
CA LEU A 115 3.37 11.06 -3.14
C LEU A 115 3.49 12.56 -2.87
N ASP A 116 2.78 13.38 -3.65
CA ASP A 116 2.83 14.84 -3.61
C ASP A 116 2.19 15.42 -2.33
#